data_AF-C4V575-F1
#
_entry.id   AF-C4V575-F1
#
_cell.length_a   1.000
_cell.length_b   1.000
_cell.length_c   1.000
_cell.angle_alpha   90.00
_cell.angle_beta   90.00
_cell.angle_gamma   90.00
#
_symmetry.space_group_name_H-M   'P 1'
#
loop_
_entity.id
_entity.type
_entity.pdbx_description
1 polymer ?
#
loop_
_entity_poly.entity_id
_entity_poly.type
_entity_poly.pdbx_seq_one_letter_code
_entity_poly.pdbx_strand_id
1 'polypeptide(L)'
;MGETKMEELIRMTAERRTQALCTAMEADLETVWKHGAEAGKAEGFAEGELRGSKKAVIRVSMNLLRAGIAPAVIAEAAELPELIIRKLAQDNGIVIA
;
A
#
# COMPACT_ATOMS: atom_id res chain seq x y z
N MET A 1 -45.79 -31.23 -31.08
CA MET A 1 -46.46 -30.19 -30.27
C MET A 1 -46.12 -30.31 -28.77
N GLY A 2 -46.18 -31.50 -28.15
CA GLY A 2 -45.84 -31.68 -26.73
C GLY A 2 -44.33 -31.68 -26.43
N GLU A 3 -43.53 -32.42 -27.21
CA GLU A 3 -42.07 -32.53 -27.02
C GLU A 3 -41.34 -31.20 -27.21
N THR A 4 -41.73 -30.42 -28.22
CA THR A 4 -41.18 -29.10 -28.53
C THR A 4 -41.37 -28.10 -27.37
N LYS A 5 -42.48 -28.22 -26.62
CA LYS A 5 -42.77 -27.38 -25.45
C LYS A 5 -41.94 -27.78 -24.23
N MET A 6 -41.59 -29.07 -24.12
CA MET A 6 -40.74 -29.58 -23.06
C MET A 6 -39.28 -29.15 -23.27
N GLU A 7 -38.78 -29.22 -24.50
CA GLU A 7 -37.44 -28.74 -24.88
C GLU A 7 -37.27 -27.23 -24.63
N GLU A 8 -38.28 -26.44 -25.02
CA GLU A 8 -38.34 -24.99 -24.75
C GLU A 8 -38.24 -24.68 -23.25
N LEU A 9 -38.96 -25.44 -22.41
CA LEU A 9 -38.94 -25.27 -20.96
C LEU A 9 -37.57 -25.63 -20.36
N ILE A 10 -36.93 -26.70 -20.85
CA ILE A 10 -35.58 -27.10 -20.43
C ILE A 10 -34.58 -26.00 -20.79
N ARG A 11 -34.64 -25.47 -22.02
CA ARG A 11 -33.78 -24.38 -22.48
C ARG A 11 -33.95 -23.13 -21.62
N MET A 12 -35.17 -22.65 -21.42
CA MET A 12 -35.43 -21.46 -20.59
C MET A 12 -34.93 -21.65 -19.14
N THR A 13 -35.10 -22.85 -18.59
CA THR A 13 -34.63 -23.15 -17.22
C THR A 13 -33.11 -23.16 -17.15
N ALA A 14 -32.43 -23.72 -18.15
CA ALA A 14 -30.98 -23.71 -18.24
C ALA A 14 -30.44 -22.28 -18.38
N GLU A 15 -31.01 -21.48 -19.28
CA GLU A 15 -30.65 -20.07 -19.47
C GLU A 15 -30.82 -19.26 -18.18
N ARG A 16 -31.94 -19.44 -17.48
CA ARG A 16 -32.20 -18.77 -16.20
C ARG A 16 -31.18 -19.14 -15.12
N ARG A 17 -30.78 -20.41 -15.05
CA ARG A 17 -29.76 -20.88 -14.09
C ARG A 17 -28.39 -20.33 -14.43
N THR A 18 -28.01 -20.34 -15.70
CA THR A 18 -26.75 -19.75 -16.16
C THR A 18 -26.72 -18.25 -15.84
N GLN A 19 -27.80 -17.53 -16.10
CA GLN A 19 -27.89 -16.11 -15.79
C GLN A 19 -27.79 -15.85 -14.27
N ALA A 20 -28.49 -16.65 -13.45
CA ALA A 20 -28.39 -16.54 -12.00
C ALA A 20 -26.96 -16.79 -11.48
N LEU A 21 -26.27 -17.78 -12.05
CA LEU A 21 -24.87 -18.07 -11.72
C LEU A 21 -23.95 -16.91 -12.14
N CYS A 22 -24.10 -16.39 -13.36
CA CYS A 22 -23.31 -15.25 -13.82
C CYS A 22 -23.49 -14.03 -12.90
N THR A 23 -24.72 -13.69 -12.54
CA THR A 23 -24.99 -12.56 -11.64
C THR A 23 -24.41 -12.78 -10.23
N ALA A 24 -24.48 -14.00 -9.70
CA ALA A 24 -23.85 -14.32 -8.42
C ALA A 24 -22.32 -14.16 -8.48
N MET A 25 -21.69 -14.67 -9.55
CA MET A 25 -20.25 -14.54 -9.75
C MET A 25 -19.82 -13.09 -9.93
N GLU A 26 -20.58 -12.27 -10.67
CA GLU A 26 -20.32 -10.85 -10.83
C GLU A 26 -20.36 -10.12 -9.47
N ALA A 27 -21.36 -10.41 -8.63
CA ALA A 27 -21.47 -9.83 -7.29
C ALA A 27 -20.30 -10.23 -6.37
N ASP A 28 -19.88 -11.50 -6.42
CA ASP A 28 -18.74 -11.99 -5.66
C ASP A 28 -17.43 -11.33 -6.12
N LEU A 29 -17.22 -11.22 -7.44
CA LEU A 29 -16.05 -10.55 -8.01
C LEU A 29 -16.01 -9.06 -7.65
N GLU A 30 -17.14 -8.35 -7.72
CA GLU A 30 -17.24 -6.96 -7.31
C GLU A 30 -16.91 -6.80 -5.82
N THR A 31 -17.38 -7.72 -4.99
CA THR A 31 -17.10 -7.73 -3.55
C THR A 31 -15.61 -7.91 -3.28
N VAL A 32 -14.99 -8.94 -3.87
CA VAL A 32 -13.56 -9.21 -3.69
C VAL A 32 -12.71 -8.06 -4.24
N TRP A 33 -13.10 -7.46 -5.37
CA TRP A 33 -12.41 -6.30 -5.93
C TRP A 33 -12.42 -5.11 -4.99
N LYS A 34 -13.58 -4.76 -4.42
CA LYS A 34 -13.71 -3.64 -3.46
C LYS A 34 -12.81 -3.86 -2.24
N HIS A 35 -12.85 -5.06 -1.66
CA HIS A 35 -11.99 -5.39 -0.52
C HIS A 35 -10.50 -5.31 -0.87
N GLY A 36 -10.10 -5.84 -2.03
CA GLY A 36 -8.72 -5.78 -2.50
C GLY A 36 -8.24 -4.34 -2.75
N ALA A 37 -9.09 -3.50 -3.33
CA ALA A 37 -8.79 -2.09 -3.58
C ALA A 37 -8.63 -1.29 -2.27
N GLU A 38 -9.51 -1.52 -1.29
CA GLU A 38 -9.43 -0.89 0.03
C GLU A 38 -8.18 -1.33 0.80
N ALA A 39 -7.89 -2.63 0.83
CA ALA A 39 -6.69 -3.17 1.46
C ALA A 39 -5.42 -2.61 0.81
N GLY A 40 -5.33 -2.64 -0.52
CA GLY A 40 -4.18 -2.11 -1.26
C GLY A 40 -3.98 -0.61 -1.05
N LYS A 41 -5.06 0.17 -0.93
CA LYS A 41 -4.99 1.60 -0.59
C LYS A 41 -4.45 1.83 0.82
N ALA A 42 -4.92 1.05 1.80
CA ALA A 42 -4.46 1.16 3.18
C ALA A 42 -2.96 0.81 3.31
N GLU A 43 -2.54 -0.30 2.70
CA GLU A 43 -1.14 -0.71 2.68
C GLU A 43 -0.25 0.31 1.97
N GLY A 44 -0.69 0.79 0.80
CA GLY A 44 0.05 1.80 0.03
C GLY A 44 0.21 3.13 0.77
N PHE A 45 -0.82 3.54 1.51
CA PHE A 45 -0.74 4.73 2.35
C PHE A 45 0.25 4.55 3.50
N ALA A 46 0.17 3.43 4.23
CA ALA A 46 1.06 3.14 5.35
C ALA A 46 2.54 3.04 4.91
N GLU A 47 2.83 2.34 3.82
CA GLU A 47 4.18 2.25 3.27
C GLU A 47 4.67 3.62 2.74
N GLY A 48 3.78 4.38 2.10
CA GLY A 48 4.06 5.74 1.65
C GLY A 48 4.43 6.69 2.80
N GLU A 49 3.67 6.64 3.88
CA GLU A 49 3.91 7.41 5.11
C GLU A 49 5.25 7.02 5.74
N LEU A 50 5.53 5.72 5.90
CA LEU A 50 6.79 5.24 6.46
C LEU A 50 8.00 5.68 5.62
N ARG A 51 7.93 5.54 4.30
CA ARG A 51 8.99 6.00 3.38
C ARG A 51 9.16 7.51 3.41
N GLY A 52 8.05 8.25 3.45
CA GLY A 52 8.04 9.71 3.54
C GLY A 52 8.72 10.19 4.83
N SER A 53 8.33 9.63 5.96
CA SER A 53 8.89 9.93 7.28
C SER A 53 10.39 9.63 7.34
N LYS A 54 10.84 8.46 6.87
CA LYS A 54 12.28 8.14 6.79
C LYS A 54 13.06 9.15 5.96
N LYS A 55 12.54 9.52 4.77
CA LYS A 55 13.17 10.54 3.91
C LYS A 55 13.19 11.91 4.59
N ALA A 56 12.14 12.28 5.31
CA ALA A 56 12.06 13.54 6.03
C ALA A 56 13.10 13.61 7.16
N VAL A 57 13.20 12.57 7.99
CA VAL A 57 14.20 12.47 9.08
C VAL A 57 15.61 12.58 8.52
N ILE A 58 15.93 11.86 7.45
CA ILE A 58 17.24 11.92 6.79
C ILE A 58 17.55 13.35 6.29
N ARG A 59 16.59 13.99 5.61
CA ARG A 59 16.74 15.35 5.08
C ARG A 59 16.95 16.38 6.20
N VAL A 60 16.16 16.31 7.27
CA VAL A 60 16.27 17.22 8.42
C VAL A 60 17.60 16.99 9.14
N SER A 61 17.98 15.73 9.39
CA SER A 61 19.26 15.38 10.03
C SER A 61 20.46 15.95 9.27
N MET A 62 20.48 15.84 7.94
CA MET A 62 21.52 16.45 7.11
C MET A 62 21.56 17.98 7.23
N ASN A 63 20.40 18.64 7.27
CA ASN A 63 20.35 20.10 7.40
C ASN A 63 20.87 20.56 8.76
N LEU A 64 20.53 19.83 9.84
CA LEU A 64 21.04 20.11 11.18
C LEU A 64 22.56 19.88 11.28
N LEU A 65 23.07 18.81 10.66
CA LEU A 65 24.51 18.58 10.56
C LEU A 65 25.23 19.73 9.82
N ARG A 66 24.66 20.21 8.71
CA ARG A 66 25.20 21.37 7.98
C ARG A 66 25.10 22.68 8.76
N ALA A 67 24.15 22.78 9.68
CA ALA A 67 24.02 23.89 10.61
C ALA A 67 24.98 23.78 11.81
N GLY A 68 25.81 22.73 11.88
CA GLY A 68 26.79 22.53 12.95
C GLY A 68 26.20 21.99 14.25
N ILE A 69 24.98 21.44 14.23
CA ILE A 69 24.38 20.80 15.40
C ILE A 69 25.09 19.46 15.67
N ALA A 70 25.39 19.20 16.94
CA ALA A 70 26.11 18.00 17.36
C ALA A 70 25.35 16.71 16.99
N PRO A 71 26.03 15.65 16.49
CA PRO A 71 25.39 14.38 16.12
C PRO A 71 24.55 13.75 17.23
N ALA A 72 24.98 13.86 18.49
CA ALA A 72 24.25 13.33 19.65
C ALA A 72 22.85 13.95 19.79
N VAL A 73 22.72 15.27 19.61
CA VAL A 73 21.43 15.99 19.70
C VAL A 73 20.52 15.59 18.55
N ILE A 74 21.08 15.43 17.34
CA ILE A 74 20.31 14.99 16.17
C ILE A 74 19.86 13.54 16.33
N ALA A 75 20.72 12.68 16.90
CA ALA A 75 20.43 11.29 17.16
C ALA A 75 19.28 11.12 18.16
N GLU A 76 19.31 11.89 19.25
CA GLU A 76 18.21 11.97 20.22
C GLU A 76 16.91 12.43 19.54
N ALA A 77 16.95 13.53 18.77
CA ALA A 77 15.78 14.07 18.10
C ALA A 77 15.22 13.15 16.99
N ALA A 78 16.07 12.36 16.34
CA ALA A 78 15.68 11.42 15.30
C ALA A 78 15.30 10.04 15.86
N GLU A 79 15.46 9.81 17.16
CA GLU A 79 15.33 8.50 17.82
C GLU A 79 16.19 7.42 17.13
N LEU A 80 17.40 7.81 16.71
CA LEU A 80 18.35 6.94 16.03
C LEU A 80 19.67 6.86 16.81
N PRO A 81 20.42 5.75 16.71
CA PRO A 81 21.76 5.69 17.26
C PRO A 81 22.69 6.75 16.64
N GLU A 82 23.52 7.40 17.46
CA GLU A 82 24.44 8.45 17.00
C GLU A 82 25.38 7.98 15.89
N LEU A 83 25.78 6.71 15.92
CA LEU A 83 26.59 6.09 14.87
C LEU A 83 25.95 6.23 13.48
N ILE A 84 24.62 6.13 13.38
CA ILE A 84 23.87 6.28 12.13
C ILE A 84 23.95 7.72 11.62
N ILE A 85 23.84 8.72 12.51
CA ILE A 85 23.95 10.13 12.16
C ILE A 85 25.37 10.48 11.71
N ARG A 86 26.39 9.96 12.40
CA ARG A 86 27.80 10.13 11.99
C ARG A 86 28.08 9.48 10.64
N LYS A 87 27.51 8.29 10.40
CA LYS A 87 27.63 7.61 9.11
C LYS A 87 26.94 8.40 8.00
N LEU A 88 25.75 8.94 8.26
CA LEU A 88 25.02 9.80 7.33
C LEU A 88 25.84 11.04 6.95
N ALA A 89 26.49 11.70 7.92
CA ALA A 89 27.36 12.83 7.65
C ALA A 89 28.57 12.42 6.78
N GLN A 90 29.25 11.32 7.12
CA GLN A 90 30.38 10.79 6.38
C GLN A 90 30.02 10.50 4.91
N ASP A 91 28.91 9.81 4.68
CA ASP A 91 28.45 9.41 3.34
C ASP A 91 28.06 10.63 2.48
N ASN A 92 27.77 11.77 3.11
CA ASN A 92 27.42 13.02 2.45
C ASN A 92 28.53 14.08 2.49
N GLY A 93 29.75 13.72 2.90
CA GLY A 93 30.91 14.62 2.95
C GLY A 93 30.75 15.80 3.91
N ILE A 94 29.89 15.68 4.93
CA ILE A 94 29.68 16.74 5.92
C ILE A 94 30.75 16.59 7.00
N VAL A 95 31.60 17.61 7.13
CA VAL A 95 32.60 17.68 8.21
C VAL A 95 31.87 17.95 9.51
N ILE A 96 31.98 17.00 10.44
CA ILE A 96 31.43 17.12 11.78
C ILE A 96 32.57 17.55 12.71
N ALA A 97 32.33 18.56 13.55
CA ALA A 97 33.24 18.95 14.61
C ALA A 97 33.24 17.95 15.77
#